data_AF-A0A6C0EVQ7-F1
#
_entry.id   AF-A0A6C0EVQ7-F1
#
_cell.length_a   1.000
_cell.length_b   1.000
_cell.length_c   1.000
_cell.angle_alpha   90.00
_cell.angle_beta   90.00
_cell.angle_gamma   90.00
#
_symmetry.space_group_name_H-M   'P 1'
#
loop_
_entity.id
_entity.type
_entity.pdbx_description
1 polymer ?
#
loop_
_entity_poly.entity_id
_entity_poly.type
_entity_poly.pdbx_seq_one_letter_code
_entity_poly.pdbx_strand_id
1 'polypeptide(L)'
;MTTIYKRNGYKWNINELLSLQREYELLENTIQEIAIKHKRSVDAILYKLLSENFISNVEQARGYTEYYQQQDYTEDKTDGIELNYSDDLYFNDESTTTHKLDNLSDRIWSLETSVSDINFLVKQMFEVLNEKKINSQRSLRYSK
;
A
#
# COMPACT_ATOMS: atom_id res chain seq x y z
N MET A 1 19.61 -1.03 -18.97
CA MET A 1 18.39 -1.21 -19.80
C MET A 1 17.24 -0.48 -19.12
N THR A 2 16.58 0.48 -19.78
CA THR A 2 15.44 1.21 -19.21
C THR A 2 14.19 0.33 -19.17
N THR A 3 13.81 -0.13 -17.98
CA THR A 3 12.57 -0.90 -17.75
C THR A 3 11.36 0.00 -17.88
N ILE A 4 10.51 -0.25 -18.88
CA ILE A 4 9.29 0.54 -19.12
C ILE A 4 8.20 0.06 -18.15
N TYR A 5 7.96 0.82 -17.08
CA TYR A 5 6.93 0.53 -16.08
C TYR A 5 5.54 0.97 -16.55
N LYS A 6 4.88 0.15 -17.37
CA LYS A 6 3.54 0.49 -17.92
C LYS A 6 2.41 0.47 -16.90
N ARG A 7 2.58 -0.25 -15.79
CA ARG A 7 1.51 -0.49 -14.79
C ARG A 7 1.80 0.15 -13.43
N ASN A 8 2.69 1.13 -13.37
CA ASN A 8 2.92 1.87 -12.14
C ASN A 8 1.64 2.61 -11.69
N GLY A 9 1.32 2.57 -10.40
CA GLY A 9 0.11 3.21 -9.84
C GLY A 9 -1.23 2.50 -10.09
N TYR A 10 -1.26 1.42 -10.88
CA TYR A 10 -2.49 0.64 -11.09
C TYR A 10 -2.68 -0.41 -10.00
N LYS A 11 -3.93 -0.61 -9.56
CA LYS A 11 -4.29 -1.68 -8.61
C LYS A 11 -3.89 -3.06 -9.14
N TRP A 12 -3.57 -3.97 -8.22
CA TRP A 12 -3.27 -5.36 -8.54
C TRP A 12 -4.55 -6.12 -8.89
N ASN A 13 -4.58 -6.78 -10.04
CA ASN A 13 -5.66 -7.70 -10.39
C ASN A 13 -5.37 -9.11 -9.81
N ILE A 14 -6.42 -9.89 -9.55
CA ILE A 14 -6.35 -11.28 -9.07
C ILE A 14 -5.45 -12.13 -9.99
N ASN A 15 -5.59 -12.00 -11.32
CA ASN A 15 -4.76 -12.74 -12.27
C ASN A 15 -3.27 -12.36 -12.18
N GLU A 16 -2.98 -11.09 -11.89
CA GLU A 16 -1.60 -10.64 -11.66
C GLU A 16 -1.06 -11.22 -10.35
N LEU A 17 -1.87 -11.24 -9.29
CA LEU A 17 -1.48 -11.81 -8.02
C LEU A 17 -1.19 -13.32 -8.11
N LEU A 18 -2.05 -14.08 -8.80
CA LEU A 18 -1.83 -15.51 -9.05
C LEU A 18 -0.57 -15.76 -9.89
N SER A 19 -0.31 -14.88 -10.87
CA SER A 19 0.92 -14.96 -11.67
C SER A 19 2.16 -14.67 -10.83
N LEU A 20 2.08 -13.66 -9.96
CA LEU A 20 3.15 -13.30 -9.03
C LEU A 20 3.49 -14.46 -8.10
N GLN A 21 2.46 -15.07 -7.48
CA GLN A 21 2.64 -16.24 -6.62
C GLN A 21 3.29 -17.40 -7.38
N ARG A 22 2.79 -17.73 -8.58
CA ARG A 22 3.35 -18.81 -9.40
C ARG A 22 4.81 -18.56 -9.75
N GLU A 23 5.16 -17.33 -10.12
CA GLU A 23 6.53 -16.99 -10.50
C GLU A 23 7.49 -17.02 -9.32
N TYR A 24 7.04 -16.53 -8.16
CA TYR A 24 7.88 -16.45 -6.98
C TYR A 24 7.99 -17.80 -6.25
N GLU A 25 6.88 -18.50 -6.00
CA GLU A 25 6.91 -19.75 -5.21
C GLU A 25 7.28 -20.98 -6.04
N LEU A 26 6.75 -21.10 -7.27
CA LEU A 26 6.92 -22.33 -8.07
C LEU A 26 8.09 -22.27 -9.04
N LEU A 27 8.29 -21.12 -9.69
CA LEU A 27 9.39 -20.96 -10.64
C LEU A 27 10.68 -20.40 -10.01
N GLU A 28 10.60 -19.92 -8.77
CA GLU A 28 11.72 -19.34 -8.04
C GLU A 28 12.42 -18.18 -8.78
N ASN A 29 11.66 -17.45 -9.61
CA ASN A 29 12.19 -16.34 -10.38
C ASN A 29 12.67 -15.21 -9.46
N THR A 30 13.65 -14.45 -9.96
CA THR A 30 14.17 -13.26 -9.25
C THR A 30 13.19 -12.09 -9.34
N ILE A 31 13.25 -11.18 -8.37
CA ILE A 31 12.38 -9.99 -8.34
C ILE A 31 12.51 -9.11 -9.60
N GLN A 32 13.69 -9.09 -10.23
CA GLN A 32 13.96 -8.33 -11.46
C GLN A 32 13.21 -8.94 -12.65
N GLU A 33 13.24 -10.26 -12.80
CA GLU A 33 12.55 -10.97 -13.88
C GLU A 33 11.03 -10.83 -13.74
N ILE A 34 10.54 -10.97 -12.50
CA ILE A 34 9.12 -10.78 -12.17
C ILE A 34 8.70 -9.35 -12.49
N ALA A 35 9.50 -8.35 -12.12
CA ALA A 35 9.22 -6.95 -12.42
C ALA A 35 9.10 -6.69 -13.93
N ILE A 36 10.01 -7.25 -14.73
CA ILE A 36 9.96 -7.15 -16.20
C ILE A 36 8.68 -7.79 -16.75
N LYS A 37 8.32 -8.98 -16.28
CA LYS A 37 7.16 -9.72 -16.77
C LYS A 37 5.84 -9.03 -16.41
N HIS A 38 5.74 -8.51 -15.18
CA HIS A 38 4.58 -7.77 -14.69
C HIS A 38 4.54 -6.31 -15.17
N LYS A 39 5.63 -5.80 -15.77
CA LYS A 39 5.79 -4.40 -16.22
C LYS A 39 5.56 -3.41 -15.07
N ARG A 40 6.03 -3.78 -13.88
CA ARG A 40 5.97 -3.00 -12.62
C ARG A 40 7.40 -2.80 -12.10
N SER A 41 7.61 -1.85 -11.19
CA SER A 41 8.91 -1.64 -10.57
C SER A 41 9.27 -2.81 -9.64
N VAL A 42 10.57 -3.00 -9.42
CA VAL A 42 11.08 -4.02 -8.48
C VAL A 42 10.53 -3.76 -7.08
N ASP A 43 10.50 -2.50 -6.64
CA ASP A 43 9.92 -2.11 -5.35
C ASP A 43 8.45 -2.49 -5.24
N ALA A 44 7.66 -2.29 -6.31
CA ALA A 44 6.24 -2.68 -6.30
C ALA A 44 6.06 -4.19 -6.16
N ILE A 45 6.95 -4.99 -6.76
CA ILE A 45 6.97 -6.45 -6.55
C ILE A 45 7.32 -6.77 -5.09
N LEU A 46 8.39 -6.18 -4.56
CA LEU A 46 8.86 -6.40 -3.18
C LEU A 46 7.79 -6.10 -2.13
N TYR A 47 7.19 -4.91 -2.18
CA TYR A 47 6.13 -4.53 -1.25
C TYR A 47 4.89 -5.41 -1.40
N LYS A 48 4.61 -5.88 -2.62
CA LYS A 48 3.48 -6.78 -2.83
C LYS A 48 3.76 -8.15 -2.22
N LEU A 49 4.95 -8.71 -2.40
CA LEU A 49 5.36 -9.97 -1.78
C LEU A 49 5.30 -9.89 -0.24
N LEU A 50 5.73 -8.76 0.33
CA LEU A 50 5.64 -8.49 1.77
C LEU A 50 4.16 -8.46 2.22
N SER A 51 3.29 -7.75 1.50
CA SER A 51 1.86 -7.62 1.87
C SER A 51 1.10 -8.94 1.87
N GLU A 52 1.52 -9.88 1.02
CA GLU A 52 0.92 -11.21 0.89
C GLU A 52 1.61 -12.24 1.80
N ASN A 53 2.61 -11.80 2.60
CA ASN A 53 3.42 -12.62 3.50
C ASN A 53 4.17 -13.77 2.80
N PHE A 54 4.53 -13.62 1.52
CA PHE A 54 5.44 -14.55 0.84
C PHE A 54 6.89 -14.39 1.33
N ILE A 55 7.21 -13.22 1.87
CA ILE A 55 8.49 -12.90 2.51
C ILE A 55 8.23 -12.18 3.82
N SER A 56 9.07 -12.41 4.83
CA SER A 56 8.98 -11.71 6.11
C SER A 56 9.73 -10.37 6.07
N ASN A 57 10.84 -10.31 5.33
CA ASN A 57 11.67 -9.12 5.19
C ASN A 57 12.04 -8.92 3.71
N VAL A 58 12.21 -7.65 3.31
CA VAL A 58 12.59 -7.26 1.95
C VAL A 58 13.93 -7.86 1.52
N GLU A 59 14.89 -7.93 2.44
CA GLU A 59 16.22 -8.49 2.22
C GLU A 59 16.23 -10.00 1.91
N GLN A 60 15.16 -10.72 2.28
CA GLN A 60 15.03 -12.15 1.99
C GLN A 60 14.52 -12.40 0.57
N ALA A 61 14.15 -11.37 -0.17
CA ALA A 61 13.63 -11.53 -1.51
C ALA A 61 14.72 -12.05 -2.47
N ARG A 62 14.37 -13.05 -3.29
CA ARG A 62 15.28 -13.62 -4.28
C ARG A 62 15.70 -12.55 -5.29
N GLY A 63 17.00 -12.28 -5.40
CA GLY A 63 17.53 -11.25 -6.29
C GLY A 63 17.69 -9.86 -5.64
N TYR A 64 17.42 -9.71 -4.34
CA TYR A 64 17.51 -8.41 -3.66
C TYR A 64 18.93 -7.85 -3.68
N THR A 65 19.93 -8.64 -3.28
CA THR A 65 21.33 -8.21 -3.21
C THR A 65 21.86 -7.72 -4.57
N GLU A 66 21.54 -8.44 -5.65
CA GLU A 66 21.98 -8.11 -7.01
C GLU A 66 21.35 -6.82 -7.53
N TYR A 67 20.14 -6.48 -7.06
CA TYR A 67 19.46 -5.24 -7.42
C TYR A 67 20.13 -4.01 -6.79
N TYR A 68 20.49 -4.08 -5.51
CA TYR A 68 21.11 -2.96 -4.80
C TYR A 68 22.58 -2.74 -5.20
N GLN A 69 23.32 -3.81 -5.48
CA GLN A 69 24.71 -3.70 -5.97
C GLN A 69 24.81 -3.03 -7.35
N GLN A 70 23.73 -3.00 -8.15
CA GLN A 70 23.73 -2.34 -9.46
C GLN A 70 23.48 -0.82 -9.38
N GLN A 71 23.02 -0.28 -8.24
CA GLN A 71 22.79 1.16 -8.10
C GLN A 71 24.06 1.95 -7.71
N ASP A 72 25.07 1.29 -7.13
CA ASP A 72 26.33 1.92 -6.69
C ASP A 72 27.39 2.07 -7.82
N TYR A 73 27.14 1.57 -9.03
CA TYR A 73 28.13 1.53 -10.13
C TYR A 73 27.82 2.47 -11.33
N THR A 74 26.91 3.44 -11.19
CA THR A 74 26.60 4.40 -12.28
C THR A 74 27.29 5.76 -12.17
N GLU A 75 28.28 5.93 -11.31
CA GLU A 75 29.17 7.11 -11.28
C GLU A 75 30.57 6.79 -11.85
N ASP A 76 30.69 6.37 -13.12
CA ASP A 76 31.91 6.65 -13.89
C ASP A 76 31.76 6.19 -15.34
N LYS A 77 31.13 7.01 -16.20
CA LYS A 77 31.40 7.16 -17.65
C LYS A 77 30.60 8.35 -18.19
N THR A 78 30.98 9.57 -17.78
CA THR A 78 30.62 10.79 -18.51
C THR A 78 31.76 11.16 -19.46
N ASP A 79 31.75 10.56 -20.65
CA ASP A 79 32.51 11.10 -21.77
C ASP A 79 31.89 12.45 -22.19
N GLY A 80 32.55 13.54 -21.75
CA GLY A 80 32.73 14.77 -22.52
C GLY A 80 31.50 15.54 -22.98
N ILE A 81 30.68 16.05 -22.05
CA ILE A 81 29.83 17.21 -22.34
C ILE A 81 30.11 18.29 -21.28
N GLU A 82 30.92 19.29 -21.64
CA GLU A 82 31.03 20.56 -20.91
C GLU A 82 29.67 21.27 -20.98
N LEU A 83 28.84 21.06 -19.95
CA LEU A 83 27.71 21.94 -19.68
C LEU A 83 28.13 22.90 -18.59
N ASN A 84 28.26 24.17 -19.00
CA ASN A 84 28.37 25.35 -18.13
C ASN A 84 27.24 25.30 -17.10
N TYR A 85 27.56 24.85 -15.87
CA TYR A 85 26.62 24.87 -14.78
C TYR A 85 26.66 26.27 -14.17
N SER A 86 25.72 27.11 -14.60
CA SER A 86 25.38 28.30 -13.84
C SER A 86 24.92 27.84 -12.45
N ASP A 87 25.73 28.19 -11.48
CA ASP A 87 25.43 28.31 -10.06
C ASP A 87 24.16 29.14 -9.89
N ASP A 88 23.02 28.45 -9.82
CA ASP A 88 21.75 28.86 -9.24
C ASP A 88 20.72 27.81 -9.67
N LEU A 89 20.17 27.07 -8.72
CA LEU A 89 18.73 26.75 -8.61
C LEU A 89 18.47 25.57 -7.65
N TYR A 90 17.88 25.93 -6.50
CA TYR A 90 16.93 25.17 -5.68
C TYR A 90 17.30 23.74 -5.26
N PHE A 91 17.94 23.67 -4.09
CA PHE A 91 17.84 22.53 -3.17
C PHE A 91 16.38 22.37 -2.73
N ASN A 92 15.59 21.59 -3.47
CA ASN A 92 14.28 21.16 -3.01
C ASN A 92 14.50 19.86 -2.23
N ASP A 93 14.47 19.98 -0.91
CA ASP A 93 14.45 18.86 0.03
C ASP A 93 13.24 17.97 -0.28
N GLU A 94 13.45 16.92 -1.10
CA GLU A 94 12.43 15.92 -1.43
C GLU A 94 12.32 14.88 -0.30
N SER A 95 12.04 15.40 0.90
CA SER A 95 11.72 14.67 2.13
C SER A 95 10.22 14.68 2.44
N THR A 96 9.34 14.95 1.45
CA THR A 96 7.93 15.30 1.70
C THR A 96 6.87 14.33 1.17
N THR A 97 7.25 13.22 0.54
CA THR A 97 6.29 12.21 0.03
C THR A 97 5.91 11.15 1.07
N THR A 98 6.69 10.98 2.13
CA THR A 98 6.40 10.01 3.22
C THR A 98 5.43 10.57 4.27
N HIS A 99 5.59 11.84 4.66
CA HIS A 99 4.78 12.47 5.72
C HIS A 99 3.27 12.58 5.41
N LYS A 100 2.86 12.52 4.13
CA LYS A 100 1.45 12.55 3.72
C LYS A 100 0.75 11.20 3.92
N LEU A 101 1.46 10.09 3.80
CA LEU A 101 0.93 8.74 3.98
C LEU A 101 0.61 8.47 5.45
N ASP A 102 1.46 8.94 6.36
CA ASP A 102 1.26 8.77 7.80
C ASP A 102 0.00 9.53 8.28
N ASN A 103 -0.20 10.76 7.79
CA ASN A 103 -1.38 11.57 8.12
C ASN A 103 -2.68 10.96 7.55
N LEU A 104 -2.63 10.28 6.40
CA LEU A 104 -3.78 9.58 5.85
C LEU A 104 -4.16 8.34 6.68
N SER A 105 -3.17 7.58 7.14
CA SER A 105 -3.38 6.38 7.95
C SER A 105 -4.04 6.71 9.30
N ASP A 106 -3.56 7.74 10.00
CA ASP A 106 -4.14 8.19 11.26
C ASP A 106 -5.58 8.67 11.08
N ARG A 107 -5.86 9.38 9.98
CA ARG A 107 -7.21 9.85 9.65
C ARG A 107 -8.16 8.68 9.35
N ILE A 108 -7.70 7.68 8.59
CA ILE A 108 -8.49 6.48 8.30
C ILE A 108 -8.81 5.75 9.61
N TRP A 109 -7.82 5.54 10.47
CA TRP A 109 -8.02 4.87 11.75
C TRP A 109 -9.00 5.59 12.67
N SER A 110 -8.92 6.93 12.74
CA SER A 110 -9.87 7.75 13.50
C SER A 110 -11.31 7.65 12.95
N LEU A 111 -11.46 7.57 11.62
CA LEU A 111 -12.75 7.40 10.97
C LEU A 111 -13.34 6.01 11.23
N GLU A 112 -12.54 4.95 11.12
CA GLU A 112 -12.97 3.58 11.42
C GLU A 112 -13.47 3.46 12.86
N THR A 113 -12.73 4.05 13.81
CA THR A 113 -13.12 4.09 15.22
C THR A 113 -14.44 4.85 15.41
N SER A 114 -14.56 6.06 14.84
CA SER A 114 -15.77 6.88 14.96
C SER A 114 -17.00 6.21 14.34
N VAL A 115 -16.87 5.55 13.19
CA VAL A 115 -17.97 4.82 12.55
C VAL A 115 -18.39 3.62 13.40
N SER A 116 -17.44 2.93 14.03
CA SER A 116 -17.73 1.83 14.95
C SER A 116 -18.52 2.30 16.17
N ASP A 117 -18.14 3.44 16.76
CA ASP A 117 -18.85 4.06 17.88
C ASP A 117 -20.27 4.49 17.49
N ILE A 118 -20.45 5.09 16.30
CA ILE A 118 -21.77 5.45 15.77
C ILE A 118 -22.65 4.21 15.61
N ASN A 119 -22.10 3.12 15.05
CA ASN A 119 -22.84 1.87 14.89
C ASN A 119 -23.31 1.31 16.25
N PHE A 120 -22.45 1.38 17.27
CA PHE A 120 -22.81 0.98 18.62
C PHE A 120 -23.93 1.84 19.22
N LEU A 121 -23.84 3.17 19.09
CA LEU A 121 -24.86 4.09 19.58
C LEU A 121 -26.21 3.88 18.87
N VAL A 122 -26.20 3.66 17.55
CA VAL A 122 -27.42 3.39 16.78
C VAL A 122 -28.08 2.10 17.24
N LYS A 123 -27.31 1.03 17.50
CA LYS A 123 -27.85 -0.22 18.04
C LYS A 123 -28.52 -0.01 19.40
N GLN A 124 -27.88 0.70 20.32
CA GLN A 124 -28.48 1.01 21.62
C GLN A 124 -29.77 1.83 21.48
N MET A 125 -29.79 2.84 20.61
CA MET A 125 -31.01 3.63 20.38
C MET A 125 -32.15 2.76 19.85
N PHE A 126 -31.85 1.82 18.95
CA PHE A 126 -32.84 0.91 18.38
C PHE A 126 -33.42 -0.06 19.44
N GLU A 127 -32.56 -0.58 20.33
CA GLU A 127 -32.98 -1.40 21.46
C GLU A 127 -33.90 -0.63 22.41
N VAL A 128 -33.50 0.57 22.82
CA VAL A 128 -34.29 1.44 23.71
C VAL A 128 -35.66 1.80 23.08
N LEU A 129 -35.71 2.07 21.78
CA LEU A 129 -36.95 2.36 21.07
C LEU A 129 -37.89 1.14 21.03
N ASN A 130 -37.34 -0.06 20.81
CA ASN A 130 -38.12 -1.29 20.83
C ASN A 130 -38.67 -1.59 22.23
N GLU A 131 -37.87 -1.40 23.28
CA GLU A 131 -38.32 -1.57 24.66
C GLU A 131 -39.43 -0.58 25.05
N LYS A 132 -39.29 0.70 24.67
CA LYS A 132 -40.34 1.72 24.89
C LYS A 132 -41.66 1.35 24.20
N LYS A 133 -41.61 0.82 22.98
CA LYS A 133 -42.81 0.37 22.25
C LYS A 133 -43.51 -0.77 22.97
N ILE A 134 -42.75 -1.74 23.50
CA ILE A 134 -43.30 -2.88 24.24
C ILE A 134 -43.93 -2.41 25.56
N ASN A 135 -43.26 -1.53 26.29
CA ASN A 135 -43.73 -1.02 27.57
C ASN A 135 -44.97 -0.12 27.44
N SER A 136 -45.05 0.71 26.38
CA SER A 136 -46.25 1.48 26.04
C SER A 136 -47.47 0.57 25.82
N GLN A 137 -47.31 -0.53 25.09
CA GLN A 137 -48.41 -1.47 24.83
C GLN A 137 -48.85 -2.23 26.08
N ARG A 138 -47.94 -2.50 27.03
CA ARG A 138 -48.28 -3.12 28.32
C ARG A 138 -49.05 -2.16 29.21
N SER A 139 -48.62 -0.91 29.34
CA SER A 139 -49.31 0.12 30.14
C SER A 139 -50.77 0.35 29.71
N LEU A 140 -51.07 0.28 28.42
CA LEU A 140 -52.44 0.42 27.88
C LEU A 140 -53.36 -0.76 28.22
N ARG A 141 -52.79 -1.94 28.53
CA ARG A 141 -53.57 -3.14 28.88
C ARG A 141 -53.96 -3.22 30.36
N TYR A 142 -53.26 -2.50 31.24
CA TYR A 142 -53.52 -2.52 32.69
C TYR A 142 -54.35 -1.31 33.19
N SER A 143 -54.84 -0.46 32.28
CA SER A 143 -55.67 0.72 32.61
C SER A 143 -57.16 0.56 32.24
N LYS A 144 -57.64 -0.67 32.04
CA LYS A 144 -59.05 -1.04 31.90
C LYS A 144 -59.43 -1.99 33.03
#